data_AF-A0A4D7JSS3-F1
#
_entry.id   AF-A0A4D7JSS3-F1
#
_cell.length_a   1.000
_cell.length_b   1.000
_cell.length_c   1.000
_cell.angle_alpha   90.00
_cell.angle_beta   90.00
_cell.angle_gamma   90.00
#
_symmetry.space_group_name_H-M   'P 1'
#
loop_
_entity.id
_entity.type
_entity.pdbx_description
1 polymer ?
#
loop_
_entity_poly.entity_id
_entity_poly.type
_entity_poly.pdbx_seq_one_letter_code
_entity_poly.pdbx_strand_id
1 'polypeptide(L)'
;MKNLTHIKLGGFFLILGSLILLTTIYFEYQTGWIGVERTDQDVPVFIYENWPALESIWGWQMLTHVFFIIAYIMIIKISKPLMSLIWSLMLIGSMMAIIGYGITLGSYYPALEIFDTQPALFNSVRGAVGNLFGTGMMGMLLFIIPFCYDSFTSEGTINKTFGIVALVIIASSIIIGLATSLDIKVTAVTWFFLPLFLGFSYLKK
;
A
#
# COMPACT_ATOMS: atom_id res chain seq x y z
N MET A 1 11.55 -23.28 -17.14
CA MET A 1 11.33 -22.03 -17.91
C MET A 1 10.03 -21.31 -17.55
N LYS A 2 8.84 -21.92 -17.64
CA LYS A 2 7.56 -21.23 -17.32
C LYS A 2 7.53 -20.57 -15.93
N ASN A 3 8.06 -21.24 -14.90
CA ASN A 3 8.09 -20.70 -13.54
C ASN A 3 8.97 -19.44 -13.40
N LEU A 4 10.05 -19.34 -14.18
CA LEU A 4 10.95 -18.19 -14.14
C LEU A 4 10.29 -16.93 -14.72
N THR A 5 9.55 -17.09 -15.82
CA THR A 5 8.79 -15.99 -16.43
C THR A 5 7.73 -15.44 -15.47
N HIS A 6 7.05 -16.31 -14.71
CA HIS A 6 6.06 -15.87 -13.73
C HIS A 6 6.68 -15.08 -12.57
N ILE A 7 7.85 -15.52 -12.05
CA ILE A 7 8.58 -14.77 -11.01
C ILE A 7 8.96 -13.38 -11.52
N LYS A 8 9.53 -13.28 -12.72
CA LYS A 8 9.96 -12.00 -13.30
C LYS A 8 8.79 -11.06 -13.53
N LEU A 9 7.70 -11.55 -14.11
CA LEU A 9 6.50 -10.74 -14.32
C LEU A 9 5.89 -10.30 -12.99
N GLY A 10 5.82 -11.20 -11.99
CA GLY A 10 5.39 -10.85 -10.64
C GLY A 10 6.27 -9.75 -10.05
N GLY A 11 7.59 -9.87 -10.16
CA GLY A 11 8.53 -8.85 -9.71
C GLY A 11 8.37 -7.51 -10.43
N PHE A 12 8.13 -7.51 -11.74
CA PHE A 12 7.84 -6.30 -12.51
C PHE A 12 6.60 -5.58 -11.98
N PHE A 13 5.51 -6.30 -11.74
CA PHE A 13 4.28 -5.71 -11.20
C PHE A 13 4.42 -5.22 -9.75
N LEU A 14 5.23 -5.89 -8.93
CA LEU A 14 5.59 -5.38 -7.60
C LEU A 14 6.31 -4.03 -7.69
N ILE A 15 7.27 -3.90 -8.62
CA ILE A 15 7.99 -2.63 -8.83
C ILE A 15 7.02 -1.55 -9.30
N LEU A 16 6.22 -1.84 -10.34
CA LEU A 16 5.31 -0.87 -10.91
C LEU A 16 4.29 -0.36 -9.88
N GLY A 17 3.66 -1.27 -9.14
CA GLY A 17 2.76 -0.89 -8.04
C GLY A 17 3.46 -0.05 -6.98
N SER A 18 4.67 -0.45 -6.55
CA SER A 18 5.40 0.30 -5.53
C SER A 18 5.78 1.71 -5.98
N LEU A 19 6.20 1.89 -7.23
CA LEU A 19 6.56 3.20 -7.76
C LEU A 19 5.35 4.14 -7.82
N ILE A 20 4.21 3.64 -8.28
CA ILE A 20 2.95 4.42 -8.31
C ILE A 20 2.53 4.76 -6.88
N LEU A 21 2.59 3.81 -5.95
CA LEU A 21 2.25 4.05 -4.55
C LEU A 21 3.12 5.13 -3.91
N LEU A 22 4.44 5.03 -4.05
CA LEU A 22 5.37 6.02 -3.51
C LEU A 22 5.15 7.40 -4.12
N THR A 23 4.87 7.45 -5.42
CA THR A 23 4.58 8.71 -6.13
C THR A 23 3.26 9.33 -5.65
N THR A 24 2.21 8.52 -5.48
CA THR A 24 0.92 9.00 -4.99
C THR A 24 0.98 9.43 -3.54
N ILE A 25 1.72 8.74 -2.67
CA ILE A 25 1.95 9.21 -1.29
C ILE A 25 2.67 10.56 -1.28
N TYR A 26 3.65 10.77 -2.16
CA TYR A 26 4.28 12.08 -2.32
C TYR A 26 3.25 13.15 -2.70
N PHE A 27 2.34 12.87 -3.63
CA PHE A 27 1.26 13.80 -3.98
C PHE A 27 0.25 14.01 -2.86
N GLU A 28 -0.09 12.99 -2.07
CA GLU A 28 -0.92 13.15 -0.87
C GLU A 28 -0.28 14.08 0.15
N TYR A 29 1.04 13.99 0.31
CA TYR A 29 1.79 14.91 1.17
C TYR A 29 1.77 16.35 0.61
N GLN A 30 1.98 16.54 -0.70
CA GLN A 30 1.94 17.86 -1.33
C GLN A 30 0.55 18.52 -1.28
N THR A 31 -0.51 17.74 -1.49
CA THR A 31 -1.90 18.21 -1.33
C THR A 31 -2.24 18.47 0.14
N GLY A 32 -1.42 17.98 1.08
CA GLY A 32 -1.60 18.12 2.52
C GLY A 32 -2.55 17.10 3.13
N TRP A 33 -2.97 16.06 2.39
CA TRP A 33 -3.76 14.96 2.93
C TRP A 33 -2.98 14.19 4.02
N ILE A 34 -1.68 14.01 3.81
CA ILE A 34 -0.73 13.46 4.78
C ILE A 34 0.13 14.60 5.34
N GLY A 35 0.52 14.52 6.62
CA GLY A 35 1.44 15.49 7.24
C GLY A 35 0.75 16.71 7.88
N VAL A 36 -0.57 16.82 7.79
CA VAL A 36 -1.37 17.87 8.44
C VAL A 36 -2.45 17.23 9.29
N GLU A 37 -2.41 17.47 10.60
CA GLU A 37 -3.48 17.04 11.51
C GLU A 37 -4.75 17.84 11.24
N ARG A 38 -5.89 17.14 11.17
CA ARG A 38 -7.22 17.72 10.94
C ARG A 38 -8.21 17.13 11.93
N THR A 39 -9.17 17.94 12.36
CA THR A 39 -10.30 17.42 13.14
C THR A 39 -11.26 16.64 12.23
N ASP A 40 -12.13 15.83 12.82
CA ASP A 40 -13.12 15.08 12.04
C ASP A 40 -14.11 15.98 11.27
N GLN A 41 -14.28 17.23 11.70
CA GLN A 41 -15.12 18.22 11.03
C GLN A 41 -14.42 18.86 9.82
N ASP A 42 -13.09 18.98 9.86
CA ASP A 42 -12.31 19.58 8.77
C ASP A 42 -12.07 18.61 7.59
N VAL A 43 -12.12 17.30 7.86
CA VAL A 43 -11.86 16.26 6.86
C VAL A 43 -12.83 16.32 5.66
N PRO A 44 -14.17 16.36 5.86
CA PRO A 44 -15.12 16.49 4.75
C PRO A 44 -14.86 17.73 3.89
N VAL A 45 -14.62 18.89 4.53
CA VAL A 45 -14.36 20.17 3.86
C VAL A 45 -13.10 20.07 3.00
N PHE A 46 -12.00 19.57 3.57
CA PHE A 46 -10.74 19.40 2.85
C PHE A 46 -10.88 18.48 1.64
N ILE A 47 -11.58 17.35 1.80
CA ILE A 47 -11.78 16.40 0.70
C ILE A 47 -12.60 17.04 -0.41
N TYR A 48 -13.65 17.79 -0.06
CA TYR A 48 -14.50 18.46 -1.04
C TYR A 48 -13.72 19.49 -1.85
N GLU A 49 -12.96 20.37 -1.17
CA GLU A 49 -12.16 21.42 -1.82
C GLU A 49 -11.03 20.87 -2.69
N ASN A 50 -10.46 19.71 -2.32
CA ASN A 50 -9.33 19.10 -3.02
C ASN A 50 -9.74 17.87 -3.84
N TRP A 51 -11.04 17.66 -4.05
CA TRP A 51 -11.55 16.44 -4.66
C TRP A 51 -10.89 16.10 -6.00
N PRO A 52 -10.71 17.02 -6.97
CA PRO A 52 -10.10 16.67 -8.26
C PRO A 52 -8.68 16.09 -8.13
N ALA A 53 -7.89 16.59 -7.17
CA ALA A 53 -6.56 16.07 -6.91
C ALA A 53 -6.63 14.70 -6.21
N LEU A 54 -7.44 14.60 -5.15
CA LEU A 54 -7.59 13.37 -4.36
C LEU A 54 -8.18 12.23 -5.17
N GLU A 55 -9.19 12.50 -6.00
CA GLU A 55 -9.80 11.54 -6.92
C GLU A 55 -8.74 10.91 -7.84
N SER A 56 -7.89 11.75 -8.44
CA SER A 56 -6.81 11.26 -9.32
C SER A 56 -5.80 10.41 -8.53
N ILE A 57 -5.32 10.91 -7.39
CA ILE A 57 -4.35 10.23 -6.53
C ILE A 57 -4.88 8.86 -6.08
N TRP A 58 -6.11 8.81 -5.55
CA TRP A 58 -6.73 7.60 -5.05
C TRP A 58 -7.07 6.62 -6.18
N GLY A 59 -7.38 7.11 -7.39
CA GLY A 59 -7.49 6.28 -8.59
C GLY A 59 -6.17 5.58 -8.93
N TRP A 60 -5.04 6.29 -8.87
CA TRP A 60 -3.72 5.68 -9.07
C TRP A 60 -3.32 4.72 -7.95
N GLN A 61 -3.72 4.98 -6.71
CA GLN A 61 -3.54 4.04 -5.60
C GLN A 61 -4.41 2.78 -5.75
N MET A 62 -5.63 2.89 -6.27
CA MET A 62 -6.44 1.74 -6.66
C MET A 62 -5.71 0.88 -7.70
N LEU A 63 -5.14 1.51 -8.73
CA LEU A 63 -4.36 0.83 -9.77
C LEU A 63 -3.11 0.13 -9.22
N THR A 64 -2.44 0.73 -8.24
CA THR A 64 -1.32 0.08 -7.52
C THR A 64 -1.73 -1.29 -6.99
N HIS A 65 -2.90 -1.38 -6.33
CA HIS A 65 -3.36 -2.65 -5.79
C HIS A 65 -3.72 -3.66 -6.89
N VAL A 66 -4.16 -3.21 -8.07
CA VAL A 66 -4.34 -4.11 -9.22
C VAL A 66 -3.01 -4.75 -9.62
N PHE A 67 -1.93 -3.97 -9.71
CA PHE A 67 -0.60 -4.51 -10.01
C PHE A 67 -0.12 -5.49 -8.94
N PHE A 68 -0.29 -5.15 -7.66
CA PHE A 68 0.03 -6.06 -6.57
C PHE A 68 -0.77 -7.37 -6.64
N ILE A 69 -2.06 -7.33 -6.89
CA ILE A 69 -2.90 -8.53 -7.07
C ILE A 69 -2.36 -9.42 -8.19
N ILE A 70 -2.04 -8.83 -9.35
CA ILE A 70 -1.49 -9.60 -10.48
C ILE A 70 -0.16 -10.24 -10.07
N ALA A 71 0.71 -9.50 -9.40
CA ALA A 71 1.97 -10.03 -8.89
C ALA A 71 1.76 -11.22 -7.94
N TYR A 72 0.86 -11.07 -6.96
CA TYR A 72 0.59 -12.12 -5.98
C TYR A 72 0.06 -13.39 -6.65
N ILE A 73 -0.90 -13.27 -7.57
CA ILE A 73 -1.44 -14.42 -8.30
C ILE A 73 -0.34 -15.16 -9.06
N MET A 74 0.60 -14.43 -9.67
CA MET A 74 1.74 -15.04 -10.37
C MET A 74 2.68 -15.78 -9.41
N ILE A 75 2.95 -15.21 -8.24
CA ILE A 75 3.90 -15.74 -7.26
C ILE A 75 3.30 -16.89 -6.43
N ILE A 76 2.00 -16.86 -6.12
CA ILE A 76 1.27 -17.90 -5.38
C ILE A 76 1.46 -19.27 -6.02
N LYS A 77 1.31 -19.36 -7.35
CA LYS A 77 1.32 -20.61 -8.11
C LYS A 77 2.63 -21.39 -8.06
N ILE A 78 3.71 -20.73 -7.66
CA ILE A 78 5.08 -21.26 -7.68
C ILE A 78 5.74 -21.22 -6.30
N SER A 79 5.01 -20.75 -5.29
CA SER A 79 5.49 -20.62 -3.92
C SER A 79 5.32 -21.91 -3.12
N LYS A 80 6.18 -22.12 -2.13
CA LYS A 80 5.97 -23.16 -1.11
C LYS A 80 4.67 -22.90 -0.35
N PRO A 81 4.01 -23.92 0.24
CA PRO A 81 2.69 -23.77 0.86
C PRO A 81 2.56 -22.61 1.86
N LEU A 82 3.55 -22.47 2.75
CA LEU A 82 3.55 -21.37 3.72
C LEU A 82 3.63 -19.99 3.04
N MET A 83 4.52 -19.80 2.06
CA MET A 83 4.61 -18.54 1.34
C MET A 83 3.38 -18.29 0.48
N SER A 84 2.81 -19.32 -0.14
CA SER A 84 1.56 -19.24 -0.88
C SER A 84 0.41 -18.72 -0.01
N LEU A 85 0.32 -19.17 1.24
CA LEU A 85 -0.63 -18.64 2.22
C LEU A 85 -0.40 -17.15 2.49
N ILE A 86 0.86 -16.74 2.75
CA ILE A 86 1.19 -15.33 2.99
C ILE A 86 0.82 -14.44 1.78
N TRP A 87 1.18 -14.85 0.56
CA TRP A 87 0.80 -14.13 -0.66
C TRP A 87 -0.73 -14.08 -0.85
N SER A 88 -1.45 -15.13 -0.47
CA SER A 88 -2.92 -15.16 -0.52
C SER A 88 -3.57 -14.20 0.48
N LEU A 89 -3.00 -14.03 1.67
CA LEU A 89 -3.48 -13.03 2.64
C LEU A 89 -3.25 -11.60 2.12
N MET A 90 -2.09 -11.33 1.49
CA MET A 90 -1.82 -10.04 0.86
C MET A 90 -2.74 -9.74 -0.32
N LEU A 91 -3.11 -10.79 -1.09
CA LEU A 91 -4.12 -10.73 -2.14
C LEU A 91 -5.48 -10.29 -1.59
N ILE A 92 -5.96 -10.93 -0.52
CA ILE A 92 -7.22 -10.54 0.14
C ILE A 92 -7.14 -9.08 0.61
N GLY A 93 -6.03 -8.69 1.26
CA GLY A 93 -5.83 -7.31 1.70
C GLY A 93 -5.90 -6.31 0.54
N SER A 94 -5.22 -6.59 -0.57
CA SER A 94 -5.28 -5.70 -1.75
C SER A 94 -6.65 -5.66 -2.42
N MET A 95 -7.42 -6.75 -2.38
CA MET A 95 -8.81 -6.74 -2.83
C MET A 95 -9.68 -5.84 -1.94
N MET A 96 -9.52 -5.91 -0.61
CA MET A 96 -10.24 -5.00 0.30
C MET A 96 -9.89 -3.54 0.04
N ALA A 97 -8.61 -3.24 -0.21
CA ALA A 97 -8.18 -1.89 -0.57
C ALA A 97 -8.82 -1.40 -1.89
N ILE A 98 -8.86 -2.24 -2.94
CA ILE A 98 -9.54 -1.89 -4.19
C ILE A 98 -11.03 -1.60 -3.96
N ILE A 99 -11.71 -2.40 -3.16
CA ILE A 99 -13.12 -2.17 -2.82
C ILE A 99 -13.26 -0.84 -2.05
N GLY A 100 -12.38 -0.57 -1.09
CA GLY A 100 -12.34 0.70 -0.35
C GLY A 100 -12.15 1.90 -1.27
N TYR A 101 -11.20 1.83 -2.22
CA TYR A 101 -10.98 2.89 -3.21
C TYR A 101 -12.18 3.03 -4.16
N GLY A 102 -12.76 1.93 -4.62
CA GLY A 102 -13.95 1.96 -5.48
C GLY A 102 -15.14 2.65 -4.82
N ILE A 103 -15.41 2.36 -3.54
CA ILE A 103 -16.44 3.05 -2.75
C ILE A 103 -16.07 4.53 -2.56
N THR A 104 -14.80 4.82 -2.25
CA THR A 104 -14.32 6.20 -2.08
C THR A 104 -14.60 7.03 -3.33
N LEU A 105 -14.08 6.58 -4.48
CA LEU A 105 -14.19 7.27 -5.76
C LEU A 105 -15.64 7.37 -6.24
N GLY A 106 -16.47 6.36 -5.97
CA GLY A 106 -17.87 6.34 -6.40
C GLY A 106 -18.85 7.04 -5.46
N SER A 107 -18.49 7.32 -4.20
CA SER A 107 -19.46 7.75 -3.19
C SER A 107 -19.05 8.94 -2.33
N TYR A 108 -17.77 9.31 -2.23
CA TYR A 108 -17.37 10.43 -1.38
C TYR A 108 -17.91 11.77 -1.91
N TYR A 109 -17.67 12.12 -3.18
CA TYR A 109 -18.11 13.41 -3.71
C TYR A 109 -19.62 13.61 -3.62
N PRO A 110 -20.48 12.66 -4.06
CA PRO A 110 -21.93 12.80 -3.89
C PRO A 110 -22.37 12.90 -2.43
N ALA A 111 -21.69 12.18 -1.52
CA ALA A 111 -22.00 12.26 -0.08
C ALA A 111 -21.55 13.60 0.54
N LEU A 112 -20.50 14.21 0.01
CA LEU A 112 -20.00 15.52 0.43
C LEU A 112 -20.92 16.66 -0.05
N GLU A 113 -21.48 16.57 -1.26
CA GLU A 113 -22.41 17.58 -1.79
C GLU A 113 -23.65 17.79 -0.92
N ILE A 114 -24.06 16.77 -0.15
CA ILE A 114 -25.21 16.85 0.74
C ILE A 114 -24.81 16.83 2.23
N PHE A 115 -23.53 16.99 2.55
CA PHE A 115 -23.00 16.82 3.90
C PHE A 115 -23.69 17.73 4.94
N ASP A 116 -23.98 18.98 4.57
CA ASP A 116 -24.66 19.94 5.43
C ASP A 116 -26.07 19.49 5.85
N THR A 117 -26.71 18.66 5.03
CA THR A 117 -28.07 18.15 5.26
C THR A 117 -28.11 16.73 5.80
N GLN A 118 -27.14 15.89 5.41
CA GLN A 118 -27.09 14.46 5.76
C GLN A 118 -25.65 14.01 6.11
N PRO A 119 -25.05 14.54 7.20
CA PRO A 119 -23.65 14.24 7.55
C PRO A 119 -23.45 12.76 7.90
N ALA A 120 -24.51 12.08 8.36
CA ALA A 120 -24.49 10.65 8.68
C ALA A 120 -24.15 9.78 7.46
N LEU A 121 -24.53 10.19 6.24
CA LEU A 121 -24.22 9.43 5.03
C LEU A 121 -22.70 9.39 4.79
N PHE A 122 -22.07 10.56 4.74
CA PHE A 122 -20.62 10.66 4.55
C PHE A 122 -19.87 9.93 5.66
N ASN A 123 -20.25 10.13 6.92
CA ASN A 123 -19.59 9.47 8.06
C ASN A 123 -19.72 7.93 8.00
N SER A 124 -20.87 7.42 7.55
CA SER A 124 -21.07 5.97 7.39
C SER A 124 -20.20 5.40 6.26
N VAL A 125 -20.17 6.08 5.10
CA VAL A 125 -19.35 5.69 3.96
C VAL A 125 -17.86 5.76 4.32
N ARG A 126 -17.43 6.86 4.97
CA ARG A 126 -16.06 7.04 5.47
C ARG A 126 -15.67 5.94 6.46
N GLY A 127 -16.56 5.59 7.40
CA GLY A 127 -16.32 4.51 8.36
C GLY A 127 -16.16 3.14 7.68
N ALA A 128 -17.02 2.81 6.71
CA ALA A 128 -16.91 1.57 5.94
C ALA A 128 -15.59 1.50 5.15
N VAL A 129 -15.23 2.59 4.48
CA VAL A 129 -13.95 2.71 3.76
C VAL A 129 -12.75 2.59 4.71
N GLY A 130 -12.80 3.24 5.87
CA GLY A 130 -11.74 3.17 6.87
C GLY A 130 -11.45 1.73 7.33
N ASN A 131 -12.48 0.92 7.55
CA ASN A 131 -12.32 -0.50 7.90
C ASN A 131 -11.70 -1.33 6.76
N LEU A 132 -12.11 -1.08 5.52
CA LEU A 132 -11.57 -1.75 4.34
C LEU A 132 -10.10 -1.40 4.11
N PHE A 133 -9.74 -0.13 4.22
CA PHE A 133 -8.35 0.31 4.13
C PHE A 133 -7.51 -0.19 5.30
N GLY A 134 -8.04 -0.20 6.52
CA GLY A 134 -7.36 -0.79 7.67
C GLY A 134 -6.98 -2.25 7.42
N THR A 135 -7.93 -3.04 6.91
CA THR A 135 -7.70 -4.46 6.54
C THR A 135 -6.72 -4.58 5.37
N GLY A 136 -6.84 -3.71 4.36
CA GLY A 136 -5.91 -3.69 3.22
C GLY A 136 -4.47 -3.37 3.62
N MET A 137 -4.30 -2.43 4.55
CA MET A 137 -3.00 -2.08 5.12
C MET A 137 -2.37 -3.25 5.89
N MET A 138 -3.17 -4.04 6.63
CA MET A 138 -2.66 -5.26 7.26
C MET A 138 -2.06 -6.23 6.24
N GLY A 139 -2.66 -6.35 5.06
CA GLY A 139 -2.09 -7.11 3.94
C GLY A 139 -0.72 -6.56 3.52
N MET A 140 -0.57 -5.24 3.37
CA MET A 140 0.72 -4.62 3.02
C MET A 140 1.80 -4.82 4.12
N LEU A 141 1.41 -4.88 5.39
CA LEU A 141 2.34 -5.18 6.49
C LEU A 141 2.94 -6.58 6.38
N LEU A 142 2.27 -7.53 5.72
CA LEU A 142 2.80 -8.88 5.59
C LEU A 142 4.02 -8.98 4.66
N PHE A 143 4.34 -7.96 3.85
CA PHE A 143 5.52 -7.95 2.96
C PHE A 143 6.85 -8.18 3.68
N ILE A 144 6.93 -7.87 4.97
CA ILE A 144 8.11 -8.15 5.78
C ILE A 144 8.45 -9.63 5.81
N ILE A 145 7.45 -10.51 5.76
CA ILE A 145 7.62 -11.96 5.84
C ILE A 145 8.33 -12.51 4.58
N PRO A 146 7.80 -12.34 3.34
CA PRO A 146 8.50 -12.78 2.14
C PRO A 146 9.84 -12.06 1.98
N PHE A 147 9.96 -10.79 2.38
CA PHE A 147 11.24 -10.07 2.35
C PHE A 147 12.31 -10.74 3.22
N CYS A 148 11.97 -11.05 4.47
CA CYS A 148 12.86 -11.75 5.39
C CYS A 148 13.17 -13.16 4.89
N TYR A 149 12.16 -13.89 4.38
CA TYR A 149 12.36 -15.23 3.80
C TYR A 149 13.38 -15.19 2.65
N ASP A 150 13.20 -14.28 1.69
CA ASP A 150 14.10 -14.12 0.54
C ASP A 150 15.49 -13.58 0.93
N SER A 151 15.63 -12.91 2.07
CA SER A 151 16.90 -12.34 2.55
C SER A 151 17.74 -13.30 3.39
N PHE A 152 17.10 -14.22 4.12
CA PHE A 152 17.76 -15.02 5.15
C PHE A 152 17.79 -16.53 4.89
N THR A 153 17.11 -17.00 3.84
CA THR A 153 17.17 -18.41 3.44
C THR A 153 18.18 -18.65 2.33
N SER A 154 18.74 -19.85 2.26
CA SER A 154 19.69 -20.25 1.20
C SER A 154 19.07 -20.30 -0.19
N GLU A 155 17.74 -20.43 -0.27
CA GLU A 155 16.98 -20.43 -1.53
C GLU A 155 16.47 -19.03 -1.92
N GLY A 156 16.70 -18.05 -1.04
CA GLY A 156 16.29 -16.67 -1.21
C GLY A 156 17.07 -15.95 -2.30
N THR A 157 16.46 -14.90 -2.85
CA THR A 157 17.04 -14.10 -3.94
C THR A 157 17.74 -12.85 -3.48
N ILE A 158 17.40 -12.37 -2.29
CA ILE A 158 17.91 -11.12 -1.77
C ILE A 158 19.26 -11.40 -1.10
N ASN A 159 20.27 -10.61 -1.46
CA ASN A 159 21.56 -10.67 -0.78
C ASN A 159 21.36 -10.35 0.71
N LYS A 160 21.84 -11.22 1.60
CA LYS A 160 21.67 -11.09 3.06
C LYS A 160 22.12 -9.73 3.60
N THR A 161 23.26 -9.22 3.15
CA THR A 161 23.78 -7.91 3.58
C THR A 161 22.83 -6.80 3.17
N PHE A 162 22.33 -6.83 1.92
CA PHE A 162 21.32 -5.88 1.46
C PHE A 162 20.02 -5.99 2.26
N GLY A 163 19.54 -7.21 2.54
CA GLY A 163 18.35 -7.44 3.36
C GLY A 163 18.48 -6.83 4.76
N ILE A 164 19.61 -7.04 5.43
CA ILE A 164 19.90 -6.45 6.74
C ILE A 164 19.91 -4.93 6.67
N VAL A 165 20.63 -4.35 5.69
CA VAL A 165 20.71 -2.88 5.54
C VAL A 165 19.32 -2.28 5.32
N ALA A 166 18.51 -2.87 4.44
CA ALA A 166 17.14 -2.41 4.19
C ALA A 166 16.27 -2.46 5.47
N LEU A 167 16.34 -3.54 6.24
CA LEU A 167 15.61 -3.66 7.50
C LEU A 167 16.06 -2.64 8.54
N VAL A 168 17.37 -2.40 8.66
CA VAL A 168 17.92 -1.36 9.55
C VAL A 168 17.42 0.02 9.14
N ILE A 169 17.37 0.33 7.83
CA ILE A 169 16.83 1.61 7.34
C ILE A 169 15.35 1.76 7.70
N ILE A 170 14.53 0.73 7.45
CA ILE A 170 13.09 0.75 7.76
C ILE A 170 12.88 0.91 9.27
N ALA A 171 13.55 0.11 10.09
CA ALA A 171 13.45 0.17 11.54
C ALA A 171 13.90 1.54 12.08
N SER A 172 15.02 2.07 11.58
CA SER A 172 15.52 3.40 11.98
C SER A 172 14.54 4.49 11.59
N SER A 173 13.92 4.41 10.41
CA SER A 173 12.94 5.39 9.96
C SER A 173 11.70 5.40 10.86
N ILE A 174 11.20 4.22 11.24
CA ILE A 174 10.09 4.10 12.20
C ILE A 174 10.48 4.66 13.57
N ILE A 175 11.67 4.33 14.08
CA ILE A 175 12.16 4.84 15.37
C ILE A 175 12.28 6.37 15.34
N ILE A 176 12.79 6.94 14.25
CA ILE A 176 12.86 8.40 14.07
C ILE A 176 11.45 9.00 14.06
N GLY A 177 10.50 8.39 13.36
CA GLY A 177 9.10 8.83 13.37
C GLY A 177 8.45 8.81 14.75
N LEU A 178 8.79 7.81 15.57
CA LEU A 178 8.31 7.72 16.95
C LEU A 178 9.00 8.69 17.91
N ALA A 179 10.26 9.04 17.65
CA ALA A 179 11.10 9.86 18.53
C ALA A 179 11.07 11.36 18.19
N THR A 180 10.50 11.75 17.05
CA THR A 180 10.46 13.14 16.57
C THR A 180 9.03 13.59 16.33
N SER A 181 8.83 14.86 16.00
CA SER A 181 7.54 15.40 15.56
C SER A 181 7.23 15.11 14.08
N LEU A 182 8.01 14.25 13.42
CA LEU A 182 7.70 13.82 12.05
C LEU A 182 6.47 12.93 12.08
N ASP A 183 5.49 13.22 11.22
CA ASP A 183 4.29 12.41 11.10
C ASP A 183 4.67 10.95 10.83
N ILE A 184 4.19 10.04 11.69
CA ILE A 184 4.45 8.61 11.57
C ILE A 184 4.05 8.07 10.18
N LYS A 185 3.04 8.68 9.54
CA LYS A 185 2.61 8.36 8.16
C LYS A 185 3.71 8.63 7.15
N VAL A 186 4.54 9.66 7.36
CA VAL A 186 5.69 9.98 6.50
C VAL A 186 6.82 8.97 6.69
N THR A 187 7.07 8.53 7.93
CA THR A 187 8.12 7.53 8.19
C THR A 187 7.71 6.10 7.80
N ALA A 188 6.40 5.81 7.84
CA ALA A 188 5.81 4.57 7.36
C ALA A 188 5.97 4.37 5.84
N VAL A 189 6.29 5.43 5.08
CA VAL A 189 6.57 5.34 3.64
C VAL A 189 7.67 4.32 3.33
N THR A 190 8.64 4.20 4.24
CA THR A 190 9.75 3.26 4.07
C THR A 190 9.30 1.81 4.00
N TRP A 191 8.14 1.47 4.58
CA TRP A 191 7.56 0.15 4.50
C TRP A 191 7.21 -0.26 3.06
N PHE A 192 6.81 0.72 2.24
CA PHE A 192 6.46 0.49 0.83
C PHE A 192 7.68 0.27 -0.07
N PHE A 193 8.91 0.35 0.45
CA PHE A 193 10.10 -0.12 -0.28
C PHE A 193 10.26 -1.64 -0.27
N LEU A 194 9.64 -2.36 0.67
CA LEU A 194 9.72 -3.83 0.72
C LEU A 194 9.24 -4.52 -0.57
N PRO A 195 8.05 -4.21 -1.11
CA PRO A 195 7.63 -4.76 -2.41
C PRO A 195 8.55 -4.36 -3.55
N LEU A 196 9.10 -3.14 -3.53
CA LEU A 196 10.06 -2.67 -4.53
C LEU A 196 11.33 -3.53 -4.53
N PHE A 197 11.93 -3.75 -3.36
CA PHE A 197 13.14 -4.56 -3.20
C PHE A 197 12.91 -6.02 -3.58
N LEU A 198 11.79 -6.62 -3.15
CA LEU A 198 11.39 -7.96 -3.56
C LEU A 198 11.23 -8.04 -5.09
N GLY A 199 10.55 -7.07 -5.68
CA GLY A 199 10.34 -7.03 -7.13
C GLY A 199 11.65 -6.95 -7.91
N PHE A 200 12.58 -6.10 -7.48
CA PHE A 200 13.92 -6.02 -8.08
C PHE A 200 14.69 -7.33 -7.97
N SER A 201 14.58 -8.02 -6.84
CA SER A 201 15.21 -9.31 -6.63
C SER A 201 14.65 -10.38 -7.56
N TYR A 202 13.33 -10.42 -7.73
CA TYR A 202 12.63 -11.36 -8.61
C TYR A 202 12.92 -11.13 -10.09
N LEU A 203 13.18 -9.89 -10.52
CA LEU A 203 13.61 -9.60 -11.89
C LEU A 203 15.00 -10.15 -12.22
N LYS A 204 15.90 -10.21 -11.23
CA LYS A 204 17.29 -10.66 -11.40
C LYS A 204 17.44 -12.19 -11.44
N LYS A 205 16.42 -12.94 -11.05
CA LYS A 205 16.40 -14.41 -11.08
C LYS A 205 16.53 -14.95 -12.51
#